data_AF-A0A7H4NWM5-F1
#
_entry.id   AF-A0A7H4NWM5-F1
#
_cell.length_a   1.000
_cell.length_b   1.000
_cell.length_c   1.000
_cell.angle_alpha   90.00
_cell.angle_beta   90.00
_cell.angle_gamma   90.00
#
_symmetry.space_group_name_H-M   'P 1'
#
loop_
_entity.id
_entity.type
_entity.pdbx_description
1 polymer ?
#
loop_
_entity_poly.entity_id
_entity_poly.type
_entity_poly.pdbx_seq_one_letter_code
_entity_poly.pdbx_strand_id
1 'polypeptide(L)' 'MTRNVETLDKHAPESALKAIFDRGLVAVIADNDRFLGLITRQRCADHLA' A
#
# COMPACT_ATOMS: atom_id res chain seq x y z
N MET A 1 -17.54 5.69 -4.16
CA MET A 1 -16.32 5.53 -4.98
C MET A 1 -15.14 6.07 -4.20
N THR A 2 -14.31 5.19 -3.65
CA THR A 2 -13.14 5.56 -2.82
C THR A 2 -12.03 6.07 -3.72
N ARG A 3 -11.89 7.40 -3.80
CA ARG A 3 -10.99 8.14 -4.70
C ARG A 3 -9.54 8.28 -4.20
N ASN A 4 -9.17 7.47 -3.22
CA ASN A 4 -8.05 7.73 -2.31
C ASN A 4 -7.07 6.56 -2.33
N VAL A 5 -6.46 6.35 -3.50
CA VAL A 5 -5.46 5.31 -3.76
C VAL A 5 -4.12 6.00 -4.02
N GLU A 6 -3.09 5.59 -3.28
CA GLU A 6 -1.71 6.05 -3.48
C GLU A 6 -0.89 4.92 -4.11
N THR A 7 -0.10 5.25 -5.13
CA THR A 7 0.84 4.30 -5.74
C THR A 7 2.17 4.39 -5.00
N LEU A 8 2.67 3.24 -4.57
CA LEU A 8 3.94 3.10 -3.88
C LEU A 8 4.87 2.21 -4.70
N ASP A 9 6.12 2.63 -4.82
CA ASP A 9 7.15 1.82 -5.45
C ASP A 9 7.46 0.57 -4.60
N LYS A 10 7.74 -0.58 -5.23
CA LYS A 10 8.09 -1.82 -4.53
C LYS A 10 9.32 -1.69 -3.63
N HIS A 11 10.22 -0.75 -3.91
CA HIS A 11 11.43 -0.50 -3.13
C HIS A 11 11.20 0.46 -1.96
N ALA A 12 9.99 1.02 -1.82
CA ALA A 12 9.67 1.90 -0.72
C ALA A 12 9.69 1.14 0.62
N PRO A 13 10.16 1.79 1.70
CA PRO A 13 10.16 1.17 3.02
C PRO A 13 8.74 0.91 3.51
N GLU A 14 8.55 -0.13 4.32
CA GLU A 14 7.24 -0.48 4.89
C GLU A 14 6.60 0.66 5.69
N SER A 15 7.42 1.54 6.29
CA SER A 15 6.94 2.76 6.95
C SER A 15 6.14 3.68 6.03
N ALA A 16 6.41 3.67 4.71
CA ALA A 16 5.63 4.42 3.73
C ALA A 16 4.23 3.83 3.53
N LEU A 17 4.08 2.50 3.54
CA LEU A 17 2.76 1.87 3.59
C LEU A 17 2.01 2.27 4.86
N LYS A 18 2.69 2.25 6.01
CA LYS A 18 2.08 2.61 7.29
C LYS A 18 1.54 4.05 7.27
N ALA A 19 2.26 4.99 6.67
CA ALA A 19 1.80 6.36 6.49
C ALA A 19 0.56 6.48 5.58
N ILE A 20 0.48 5.67 4.52
CA ILE A 20 -0.70 5.60 3.63
C ILE A 20 -1.91 5.03 4.39
N PHE A 21 -1.72 3.97 5.18
CA PHE A 21 -2.79 3.37 5.96
C PHE A 21 -3.26 4.22 7.15
N ASP A 22 -2.36 4.97 7.78
CA ASP A 22 -2.70 5.91 8.85
C ASP A 22 -3.70 6.97 8.36
N ARG A 23 -3.54 7.40 7.10
CA ARG A 23 -4.45 8.31 6.39
C ARG A 23 -5.76 7.65 5.92
N GLY A 24 -5.96 6.36 6.21
CA GLY A 24 -7.15 5.59 5.80
C GLY A 24 -7.19 5.27 4.31
N LEU A 25 -6.06 5.32 3.62
CA LEU A 25 -5.94 5.14 2.16
C LEU A 25 -5.57 3.69 1.81
N VAL A 26 -5.70 3.36 0.53
CA VAL A 26 -5.27 2.07 -0.03
C VAL A 26 -3.99 2.27 -0.83
N ALA A 27 -3.03 1.36 -0.72
CA ALA A 27 -1.78 1.42 -1.45
C ALA A 27 -1.82 0.47 -2.67
N VAL A 28 -1.37 0.97 -3.82
CA VAL A 28 -1.06 0.17 -5.01
C VAL A 28 0.45 0.02 -5.08
N ILE A 29 0.95 -1.21 -5.16
CA ILE A 29 2.39 -1.44 -5.38
C ILE A 29 2.65 -1.52 -6.87
N ALA A 30 3.57 -0.69 -7.35
CA ALA A 30 4.05 -0.69 -8.72
C ALA A 30 5.57 -0.87 -8.77
N ASP A 31 6.04 -1.43 -9.88
CA ASP A 31 7.45 -1.59 -10.21
C ASP A 31 7.69 -1.18 -11.65
N ASN A 32 8.38 -0.05 -11.84
CA ASN A 32 8.73 0.45 -13.17
C ASN A 32 7.52 0.47 -14.13
N ASP A 33 6.43 1.11 -13.68
CA ASP A 33 5.12 1.22 -14.34
C ASP A 33 4.27 -0.08 -14.39
N ARG A 34 4.78 -1.22 -13.90
CA ARG A 34 3.99 -2.44 -13.76
C ARG A 34 3.25 -2.50 -12.44
N PHE A 35 1.93 -2.71 -12.51
CA PHE A 35 1.12 -3.03 -11.35
C PHE A 35 1.49 -4.41 -10.80
N LEU A 36 1.89 -4.46 -9.52
CA LEU A 36 2.23 -5.70 -8.82
C LEU A 36 1.09 -6.16 -7.90
N GLY A 37 0.33 -5.24 -7.33
CA GLY A 37 -0.78 -5.60 -6.44
C GLY A 37 -1.37 -4.43 -5.66
N LEU A 38 -2.49 -4.72 -4.98
CA LEU A 38 -3.18 -3.79 -4.09
C LEU A 38 -3.02 -4.26 -2.65
N ILE A 39 -2.59 -3.37 -1.77
CA ILE A 39 -2.47 -3.63 -0.33
C ILE A 39 -3.48 -2.77 0.42
N THR A 40 -4.35 -3.43 1.17
CA THR A 40 -5.33 -2.81 2.06
C THR A 40 -4.89 -2.97 3.51
N ARG A 41 -5.30 -2.06 4.39
CA ARG A 41 -4.94 -2.05 5.81
C ARG A 41 -5.21 -3.38 6.54
N GLN A 42 -6.25 -4.12 6.15
CA GLN A 42 -6.60 -5.41 6.77
C GLN A 42 -5.60 -6.53 6.44
N ARG A 43 -4.83 -6.41 5.34
CA ARG A 43 -3.86 -7.43 4.93
C ARG A 43 -2.52 -7.32 5.66
N CYS A 44 -2.17 -6.15 6.20
CA CYS A 44 -0.92 -5.96 6.97
C CYS A 44 -0.95 -6.58 8.38
N ALA A 45 -2.12 -6.92 8.92
CA ALA A 45 -2.23 -7.51 10.25
C ALA A 45 -1.92 -9.02 10.28
N ASP A 46 -1.88 -9.68 9.12
CA ASP A 46 -1.76 -11.15 9.02
C ASP A 46 -0.29 -11.64 8.94
N HIS A 47 0.65 -10.80 8.52
CA HIS A 47 2.05 -11.19 8.32
C HIS A 47 2.95 -11.00 9.56
N LEU A 48 2.38 -10.58 10.69
CA LEU A 48 3.12 -10.31 11.94
C LEU A 48 2.73 -11.26 13.09
N ALA A 49 1.99 -12.34 12.81
CA ALA A 49 1.59 -13.36 13.79
C ALA A 49 2.44 -14.64 13.67
#